data_AF-A0A1G9TYF1-F1
#
_entry.id   AF-A0A1G9TYF1-F1
#
_cell.length_a   1.000
_cell.length_b   1.000
_cell.length_c   1.000
_cell.angle_alpha   90.00
_cell.angle_beta   90.00
_cell.angle_gamma   90.00
#
_symmetry.space_group_name_H-M   'P 1'
#
loop_
_entity.id
_entity.type
_entity.pdbx_description
1 polymer ?
#
loop_
_entity_poly.entity_id
_entity_poly.type
_entity_poly.pdbx_seq_one_letter_code
_entity_poly.pdbx_strand_id
1 'polypeptide(L)'
;MFPNEKKRNFYVKWGSNLKIPRIAFSAVGFICIIAGIVLLTMSFNDPFYTNAYINGVATSVNGSFYISCFLLPFGLLYLMVGLVFFPVVEKGVHKGEYQYPVNNVIYSINDLYNDARFIDDRFIVRVYGNWMDVSFNWMNTKYFRGLGASSCNDVFTKMYRINNDHTYNELDLYTSINGDLNRRGVNLSKSFKCGRFRGRKFNMNFGYDETGFGPHIYTLDTLYITNYMHKWFADRGYSERR
;
A
#
# COMPACT_ATOMS: atom_id res chain seq x y z
N MET A 1 -14.77 7.32 7.12
CA MET A 1 -15.37 7.96 5.94
C MET A 1 -14.74 7.29 4.73
N PHE A 2 -15.52 6.72 3.81
CA PHE A 2 -14.98 6.13 2.58
C PHE A 2 -14.30 7.23 1.73
N PRO A 3 -13.17 6.96 1.08
CA PRO A 3 -12.48 7.97 0.27
C PRO A 3 -13.34 8.33 -0.94
N ASN A 4 -13.44 9.63 -1.25
CA ASN A 4 -14.06 10.09 -2.48
C ASN A 4 -13.22 9.67 -3.70
N GLU A 5 -13.82 9.73 -4.90
CA GLU A 5 -13.16 9.26 -6.13
C GLU A 5 -11.80 9.95 -6.37
N LYS A 6 -11.71 11.27 -6.12
CA LYS A 6 -10.44 12.02 -6.23
C LYS A 6 -9.36 11.45 -5.31
N LYS A 7 -9.67 11.14 -4.05
CA LYS A 7 -8.73 10.52 -3.10
C LYS A 7 -8.40 9.08 -3.50
N ARG A 8 -9.37 8.29 -3.96
CA ARG A 8 -9.14 6.92 -4.45
C ARG A 8 -8.15 6.91 -5.63
N ASN A 9 -8.35 7.79 -6.61
CA ASN A 9 -7.45 7.95 -7.75
C ASN A 9 -6.05 8.39 -7.32
N PHE A 10 -5.95 9.28 -6.34
CA PHE A 10 -4.66 9.67 -5.76
C PHE A 10 -3.95 8.48 -5.10
N TYR A 11 -4.65 7.69 -4.29
CA TYR A 11 -4.07 6.52 -3.61
C TYR A 11 -3.73 5.37 -4.57
N VAL A 12 -4.48 5.18 -5.66
CA VAL A 12 -4.05 4.25 -6.72
C VAL A 12 -2.78 4.73 -7.40
N LYS A 13 -2.62 6.04 -7.62
CA LYS A 13 -1.43 6.59 -8.26
C LYS A 13 -0.18 6.52 -7.37
N TRP A 14 -0.32 6.78 -6.07
CA TRP A 14 0.81 6.98 -5.15
C TRP A 14 0.93 5.95 -4.04
N GLY A 15 -0.18 5.33 -3.63
CA GLY A 15 -0.25 4.40 -2.51
C GLY A 15 -0.14 2.92 -2.90
N SER A 16 -0.42 2.57 -4.15
CA SER A 16 -0.22 1.19 -4.68
C SER A 16 0.92 1.08 -5.69
N ASN A 17 1.40 2.18 -6.26
CA ASN A 17 2.50 2.18 -7.23
C ASN A 17 3.82 2.65 -6.60
N LEU A 18 4.61 1.69 -6.09
CA LEU A 18 5.94 1.96 -5.55
C LEU A 18 6.99 2.26 -6.64
N LYS A 19 6.67 2.11 -7.94
CA LYS A 19 7.61 2.38 -9.03
C LYS A 19 8.01 3.85 -9.10
N ILE A 20 7.05 4.75 -8.90
CA ILE A 20 7.31 6.21 -8.94
C ILE A 20 8.30 6.64 -7.85
N PRO A 21 8.05 6.36 -6.55
CA PRO A 21 9.02 6.70 -5.52
C PRO A 21 10.34 5.93 -5.72
N ARG A 22 10.32 4.66 -6.11
CA ARG A 22 11.54 3.91 -6.45
C ARG A 22 12.42 4.64 -7.48
N ILE A 23 11.84 5.07 -8.59
CA ILE A 23 12.58 5.77 -9.65
C ILE A 23 13.09 7.11 -9.13
N ALA A 24 12.26 7.88 -8.43
CA ALA A 24 12.64 9.18 -7.89
C ALA A 24 13.82 9.07 -6.90
N PHE A 25 13.74 8.15 -5.94
CA PHE A 25 14.82 7.93 -4.96
C PHE A 25 16.10 7.43 -5.62
N SER A 26 15.98 6.49 -6.58
CA SER A 26 17.15 6.00 -7.33
C SER A 26 17.81 7.12 -8.14
N ALA A 27 17.02 7.95 -8.83
CA ALA A 27 17.52 9.05 -9.65
C ALA A 27 18.20 10.13 -8.80
N VAL A 28 17.59 10.54 -7.69
CA VAL A 28 18.21 11.48 -6.72
C VAL A 28 19.52 10.91 -6.21
N GLY A 29 19.55 9.62 -5.85
CA GLY A 29 20.76 8.97 -5.40
C GLY A 29 21.87 8.96 -6.45
N PHE A 30 21.57 8.65 -7.71
CA PHE A 30 22.54 8.73 -8.81
C PHE A 30 23.07 10.15 -9.03
N ILE A 31 22.19 11.16 -9.02
CA ILE A 31 22.58 12.56 -9.19
C ILE A 31 23.52 12.99 -8.05
N CYS A 32 23.19 12.65 -6.80
CA CYS A 32 24.02 12.96 -5.64
C CYS A 32 25.40 12.28 -5.72
N ILE A 33 25.47 11.02 -6.17
CA ILE A 33 26.75 10.34 -6.36
C ILE A 33 27.57 11.01 -7.46
N ILE A 34 26.98 11.29 -8.63
CA ILE A 34 27.70 11.95 -9.74
C ILE A 34 28.22 13.32 -9.30
N ALA A 35 27.36 14.14 -8.70
CA ALA A 35 27.74 15.46 -8.18
C ALA A 35 28.81 15.35 -7.09
N GLY A 36 28.70 14.36 -6.18
CA GLY A 36 29.69 14.09 -5.15
C GLY A 36 31.06 13.70 -5.74
N ILE A 37 31.11 12.81 -6.72
CA ILE A 37 32.36 12.41 -7.40
C ILE A 37 32.98 13.60 -8.14
N VAL A 38 32.18 14.39 -8.86
CA VAL A 38 32.65 15.58 -9.57
C VAL A 38 33.24 16.60 -8.59
N LEU A 39 32.55 16.89 -7.48
CA LEU A 39 33.05 17.82 -6.47
C LEU A 39 34.30 17.29 -5.74
N LEU A 40 34.36 15.98 -5.49
CA LEU A 40 35.53 15.34 -4.88
C LEU A 40 36.75 15.45 -5.79
N THR A 41 36.60 15.13 -7.08
CA THR A 41 37.69 15.23 -8.07
C THR A 41 38.12 16.67 -8.32
N MET A 42 37.18 17.62 -8.38
CA MET A 42 37.49 19.05 -8.44
C MET A 42 38.27 19.52 -7.21
N SER A 43 37.89 19.04 -6.02
CA SER A 43 38.60 19.36 -4.79
C SER A 43 40.06 18.91 -4.87
N PHE A 44 40.33 17.67 -5.31
CA PHE A 44 41.70 17.16 -5.41
C PHE A 44 42.51 17.75 -6.59
N ASN A 45 41.86 18.27 -7.62
CA ASN A 45 42.51 18.94 -8.75
C ASN A 45 42.71 20.45 -8.54
N ASP A 46 42.26 20.99 -7.41
CA ASP A 46 42.44 22.40 -7.07
C ASP A 46 43.91 22.67 -6.70
N PRO A 47 44.64 23.55 -7.40
CA PRO A 47 46.03 23.85 -7.07
C PRO A 47 46.24 24.39 -5.63
N PHE A 48 45.18 24.90 -4.98
CA PHE A 48 45.20 25.29 -3.56
C PHE A 48 45.13 24.11 -2.56
N TYR A 49 44.77 22.90 -3.02
CA TYR A 49 44.95 21.67 -2.22
C TYR A 49 46.43 21.27 -2.13
N THR A 50 47.20 21.61 -3.17
CA THR A 50 48.62 21.27 -3.24
C THR A 50 49.54 22.25 -2.51
N ASN A 51 49.13 23.49 -2.23
CA ASN A 51 49.92 24.41 -1.40
C ASN A 51 49.06 25.57 -0.86
N ALA A 52 48.74 25.53 0.43
CA ALA A 52 48.31 26.72 1.18
C ALA A 52 48.88 26.71 2.61
N TYR A 53 50.21 26.66 2.70
CA TYR A 53 50.91 27.07 3.92
C TYR A 53 51.18 28.58 3.82
N ILE A 54 50.35 29.39 4.46
CA ILE A 54 50.70 30.77 4.77
C ILE A 54 51.04 30.77 6.26
N ASN A 55 52.29 31.08 6.61
CA ASN A 55 52.80 31.08 7.98
C ASN A 55 52.68 29.75 8.75
N GLY A 56 52.87 28.60 8.08
CA GLY A 56 52.86 27.29 8.74
C GLY A 56 51.47 26.80 9.18
N VAL A 57 50.40 27.55 8.89
CA VAL A 57 49.02 27.16 9.15
C VAL A 57 48.37 26.78 7.82
N ALA A 58 47.90 25.54 7.71
CA ALA A 58 47.13 25.10 6.56
C ALA A 58 45.75 25.77 6.59
N THR A 59 45.50 26.71 5.68
CA THR A 59 44.20 27.39 5.56
C THR A 59 43.62 27.20 4.17
N SER A 60 43.06 26.02 3.91
CA SER A 60 42.06 25.84 2.86
C SER A 60 41.08 24.75 3.26
N VAL A 61 40.02 25.15 3.97
CA VAL A 61 38.84 24.30 4.19
C VAL A 61 38.08 24.28 2.88
N ASN A 62 38.41 23.33 1.99
CA ASN A 62 37.81 23.29 0.67
C ASN A 62 36.35 22.82 0.80
N GLY A 63 35.40 23.76 0.82
CA GLY A 63 33.98 23.47 1.06
C GLY A 63 33.41 22.40 0.11
N SER A 64 33.95 22.33 -1.11
CA SER A 64 33.66 21.30 -2.11
C SER A 64 33.95 19.88 -1.61
N PHE A 65 35.01 19.68 -0.82
CA PHE A 65 35.34 18.37 -0.23
C PHE A 65 34.30 17.95 0.80
N TYR A 66 33.92 18.83 1.72
CA TYR A 66 32.90 18.51 2.72
C TYR A 66 31.52 18.25 2.09
N ILE A 67 31.14 19.05 1.09
CA ILE A 67 29.91 18.83 0.33
C ILE A 67 29.95 17.48 -0.38
N SER A 68 31.09 17.10 -0.98
CA SER A 68 31.25 15.79 -1.61
C SER A 68 31.14 14.63 -0.61
N CYS A 69 31.78 14.76 0.56
CA CYS A 69 31.71 13.80 1.66
C CYS A 69 30.31 13.65 2.23
N PHE A 70 29.43 14.64 2.07
CA PHE A 70 28.01 14.53 2.42
C PHE A 70 27.18 13.92 1.28
N LEU A 71 27.38 14.38 0.04
CA LEU A 71 26.60 13.95 -1.12
C LEU A 71 26.79 12.46 -1.47
N LEU A 72 27.99 11.92 -1.28
CA LEU A 72 28.28 10.50 -1.56
C LEU A 72 27.48 9.54 -0.65
N PRO A 73 27.59 9.58 0.69
CA PRO A 73 26.79 8.70 1.56
C PRO A 73 25.30 9.00 1.46
N PHE A 74 24.90 10.26 1.26
CA PHE A 74 23.50 10.61 1.03
C PHE A 74 22.96 9.99 -0.26
N GLY A 75 23.73 10.06 -1.36
CA GLY A 75 23.39 9.44 -2.63
C GLY A 75 23.30 7.91 -2.56
N LEU A 76 24.24 7.28 -1.84
CA LEU A 76 24.21 5.84 -1.57
C LEU A 76 22.98 5.42 -0.76
N LEU A 77 22.59 6.20 0.26
CA LEU A 77 21.39 5.94 1.04
C LEU A 77 20.12 6.02 0.19
N TYR A 78 20.00 7.04 -0.67
CA TYR A 78 18.86 7.18 -1.58
C TYR A 78 18.81 6.06 -2.63
N LEU A 79 19.96 5.63 -3.14
CA LEU A 79 20.05 4.45 -4.02
C LEU A 79 19.68 3.15 -3.31
N MET A 80 20.12 2.96 -2.05
CA MET A 80 19.72 1.80 -1.25
C MET A 80 18.20 1.79 -1.04
N VAL A 81 17.59 2.94 -0.73
CA VAL A 81 16.14 3.05 -0.60
C VAL A 81 15.43 2.76 -1.92
N GLY A 82 15.91 3.34 -3.03
CA GLY A 82 15.38 3.14 -4.37
C GLY A 82 15.46 1.69 -4.87
N LEU A 83 16.66 1.11 -4.84
CA LEU A 83 16.97 -0.19 -5.46
C LEU A 83 16.74 -1.40 -4.55
N VAL A 84 16.81 -1.22 -3.22
CA VAL A 84 16.69 -2.33 -2.27
C VAL A 84 15.38 -2.24 -1.48
N PHE A 85 15.13 -1.13 -0.79
CA PHE A 85 13.99 -1.01 0.11
C PHE A 85 12.65 -1.14 -0.61
N PHE A 86 12.39 -0.34 -1.65
CA PHE A 86 11.10 -0.39 -2.35
C PHE A 86 10.82 -1.77 -3.01
N PRO A 87 11.77 -2.42 -3.71
CA PRO A 87 11.55 -3.77 -4.23
C PRO A 87 11.31 -4.83 -3.15
N VAL A 88 11.96 -4.72 -1.99
CA VAL A 88 11.74 -5.65 -0.86
C VAL A 88 10.33 -5.45 -0.29
N VAL A 89 9.89 -4.20 -0.11
CA VAL A 89 8.52 -3.89 0.34
C VAL A 89 7.49 -4.40 -0.68
N GLU A 90 7.70 -4.14 -1.97
CA GLU A 90 6.84 -4.63 -3.05
C GLU A 90 6.72 -6.16 -3.02
N LYS A 91 7.86 -6.88 -2.98
CA LYS A 91 7.86 -8.35 -2.84
C LYS A 91 7.15 -8.82 -1.56
N GLY A 92 7.32 -8.12 -0.44
CA GLY A 92 6.68 -8.46 0.83
C GLY A 92 5.16 -8.35 0.78
N VAL A 93 4.65 -7.28 0.17
CA VAL A 93 3.22 -7.01 0.00
C VAL A 93 2.57 -8.04 -0.93
N HIS A 94 3.24 -8.42 -2.03
CA HIS A 94 2.69 -9.37 -3.02
C HIS A 94 2.99 -10.84 -2.75
N LYS A 95 3.77 -11.17 -1.71
CA LYS A 95 4.17 -12.57 -1.45
C LYS A 95 2.93 -13.44 -1.17
N GLY A 96 2.76 -14.49 -1.96
CA GLY A 96 1.64 -15.43 -1.86
C GLY A 96 0.41 -15.06 -2.67
N GLU A 97 0.43 -13.93 -3.38
CA GLU A 97 -0.57 -13.62 -4.41
C GLU A 97 -0.36 -14.55 -5.61
N TYR A 98 -1.43 -15.20 -6.07
CA TYR A 98 -1.38 -16.09 -7.23
C TYR A 98 -1.70 -15.32 -8.50
N GLN A 99 -0.87 -15.52 -9.53
CA GLN A 99 -1.19 -15.08 -10.88
C GLN A 99 -2.01 -16.16 -11.58
N TYR A 100 -3.28 -15.88 -11.81
CA TYR A 100 -4.16 -16.77 -12.55
C TYR A 100 -4.05 -16.49 -14.05
N PRO A 101 -4.04 -17.53 -14.91
CA PRO A 101 -4.09 -17.33 -16.34
C PRO A 101 -5.41 -16.65 -16.72
N VAL A 102 -5.33 -15.60 -17.53
CA VAL A 102 -6.50 -14.84 -17.97
C VAL A 102 -7.26 -15.66 -19.02
N ASN A 103 -8.56 -15.79 -18.83
CA ASN A 103 -9.43 -16.51 -19.75
C ASN A 103 -9.56 -15.74 -21.08
N ASN A 104 -9.72 -16.48 -22.18
CA ASN A 104 -9.91 -15.90 -23.51
C ASN A 104 -11.31 -15.30 -23.69
N VAL A 105 -12.26 -15.65 -22.82
CA VAL A 105 -13.60 -15.07 -22.81
C VAL A 105 -13.56 -13.75 -22.03
N ILE A 106 -13.67 -12.65 -22.76
CA ILE A 106 -13.58 -11.30 -22.21
C ILE A 106 -14.98 -10.76 -21.93
N TYR A 107 -15.27 -10.51 -20.66
CA TYR A 107 -16.54 -9.90 -20.26
C TYR A 107 -16.54 -8.42 -20.61
N SER A 108 -17.69 -7.89 -21.05
CA SER A 108 -17.89 -6.45 -21.08
C SER A 108 -17.95 -5.90 -19.65
N ILE A 109 -17.70 -4.61 -19.45
CA ILE A 109 -17.79 -3.98 -18.12
C ILE A 109 -19.19 -4.17 -17.50
N ASN A 110 -20.23 -4.11 -18.32
CA ASN A 110 -21.61 -4.30 -17.86
C ASN A 110 -21.84 -5.75 -17.41
N ASP A 111 -21.35 -6.73 -18.17
CA ASP A 111 -21.46 -8.15 -17.81
C ASP A 111 -20.65 -8.47 -16.56
N LEU A 112 -19.47 -7.87 -16.42
CA LEU A 112 -18.64 -7.97 -15.22
C LEU A 112 -19.41 -7.49 -13.98
N TYR A 113 -20.09 -6.34 -14.05
CA TYR A 113 -20.86 -5.80 -12.91
C TYR A 113 -22.15 -6.57 -12.64
N ASN A 114 -22.81 -7.08 -13.67
CA ASN A 114 -23.97 -7.96 -13.49
C ASN A 114 -23.56 -9.26 -12.82
N ASP A 115 -22.43 -9.82 -13.24
CA ASP A 115 -21.91 -11.07 -12.69
C ASP A 115 -21.35 -10.92 -11.27
N ALA A 116 -20.88 -9.73 -10.90
CA ALA A 116 -20.41 -9.41 -9.55
C ALA A 116 -21.46 -9.67 -8.45
N ARG A 117 -22.75 -9.78 -8.81
CA ARG A 117 -23.83 -10.17 -7.89
C ARG A 117 -23.78 -11.63 -7.46
N PHE A 118 -23.07 -12.47 -8.22
CA PHE A 118 -22.85 -13.90 -7.95
C PHE A 118 -21.50 -14.18 -7.30
N ILE A 119 -20.76 -13.14 -6.90
CA ILE A 119 -19.60 -13.31 -6.02
C ILE A 119 -20.08 -13.99 -4.73
N ASP A 120 -19.24 -14.89 -4.23
CA ASP A 120 -19.47 -15.69 -3.03
C ASP A 120 -20.07 -14.86 -1.88
N ASP A 121 -21.04 -15.46 -1.22
CA ASP A 121 -21.91 -14.84 -0.22
C ASP A 121 -21.15 -14.31 1.00
N ARG A 122 -19.93 -14.81 1.24
CA ARG A 122 -18.96 -14.31 2.23
C ARG A 122 -18.44 -12.91 1.92
N PHE A 123 -18.76 -12.32 0.78
CA PHE A 123 -18.36 -10.97 0.40
C PHE A 123 -19.56 -10.05 0.12
N ILE A 124 -19.41 -8.77 0.45
CA ILE A 124 -20.31 -7.70 0.03
C ILE A 124 -19.62 -6.95 -1.09
N VAL A 125 -20.29 -6.87 -2.23
CA VAL A 125 -19.81 -6.16 -3.40
C VAL A 125 -20.65 -4.91 -3.60
N ARG A 126 -19.99 -3.77 -3.81
CA ARG A 126 -20.63 -2.49 -4.14
C ARG A 126 -19.97 -1.90 -5.37
N VAL A 127 -20.78 -1.56 -6.36
CA VAL A 127 -20.31 -0.93 -7.59
C VAL A 127 -20.65 0.55 -7.57
N TYR A 128 -19.66 1.40 -7.81
CA TYR A 128 -19.77 2.86 -7.82
C TYR A 128 -19.07 3.41 -9.07
N GLY A 129 -19.83 3.59 -10.16
CA GLY A 129 -19.24 3.94 -11.46
C GLY A 129 -18.23 2.87 -11.88
N ASN A 130 -16.97 3.27 -12.11
CA ASN A 130 -15.90 2.35 -12.53
C ASN A 130 -15.23 1.62 -11.35
N TRP A 131 -15.72 1.81 -10.13
CA TRP A 131 -15.18 1.18 -8.94
C TRP A 131 -16.03 -0.01 -8.50
N MET A 132 -15.35 -1.08 -8.11
CA MET A 132 -15.94 -2.23 -7.43
C MET A 132 -15.27 -2.36 -6.07
N ASP A 133 -16.03 -2.18 -5.00
CA ASP A 133 -15.57 -2.36 -3.64
C ASP A 133 -16.04 -3.73 -3.14
N VAL A 134 -15.09 -4.59 -2.78
CA VAL A 134 -15.34 -5.92 -2.23
C VAL A 134 -14.85 -5.93 -0.79
N SER A 135 -15.79 -6.01 0.14
CA SER A 135 -15.50 -6.21 1.56
C SER A 135 -15.95 -7.59 1.98
N PHE A 136 -15.38 -8.11 3.07
CA PHE A 136 -15.98 -9.26 3.72
C PHE A 136 -17.45 -8.96 4.06
N ASN A 137 -18.35 -9.90 3.80
CA ASN A 137 -19.72 -9.84 4.23
C ASN A 137 -19.76 -10.14 5.72
N TRP A 138 -19.83 -9.06 6.50
CA TRP A 138 -19.90 -9.18 7.95
C TRP A 138 -21.15 -9.93 8.41
N MET A 139 -22.17 -10.14 7.55
CA MET A 139 -23.42 -10.85 7.89
C MET A 139 -23.54 -12.29 7.36
N ASN A 140 -22.74 -12.71 6.37
CA ASN A 140 -22.74 -14.08 5.78
C ASN A 140 -21.41 -14.82 5.94
N THR A 141 -20.38 -14.17 6.49
CA THR A 141 -19.40 -14.97 7.22
C THR A 141 -20.18 -15.79 8.25
N LYS A 142 -19.95 -17.11 8.35
CA LYS A 142 -20.64 -18.01 9.32
C LYS A 142 -20.43 -17.60 10.80
N TYR A 143 -19.94 -16.40 11.05
CA TYR A 143 -19.51 -15.84 12.30
C TYR A 143 -19.92 -14.37 12.36
N PHE A 144 -21.22 -14.18 12.63
CA PHE A 144 -21.81 -13.12 13.47
C PHE A 144 -22.74 -12.08 12.83
N ARG A 145 -23.92 -11.90 13.46
CA ARG A 145 -24.76 -10.69 13.44
C ARG A 145 -24.96 -10.26 14.90
N GLY A 146 -24.63 -9.01 15.26
CA GLY A 146 -25.04 -8.45 16.55
C GLY A 146 -24.35 -7.14 16.94
N LEU A 147 -25.11 -6.26 17.61
CA LEU A 147 -24.67 -5.01 18.27
C LEU A 147 -23.79 -5.33 19.48
N GLY A 148 -22.71 -4.56 19.66
CA GLY A 148 -21.55 -4.99 20.44
C GLY A 148 -21.42 -4.54 21.90
N ALA A 149 -20.26 -4.86 22.47
CA ALA A 149 -19.58 -4.13 23.55
C ALA A 149 -18.08 -4.55 23.50
N SER A 150 -17.16 -3.57 23.52
CA SER A 150 -15.72 -3.69 23.20
C SER A 150 -15.44 -4.01 21.70
N SER A 151 -15.92 -3.15 20.80
CA SER A 151 -15.84 -3.37 19.36
C SER A 151 -14.57 -2.75 18.77
N CYS A 152 -13.57 -3.59 18.45
CA CYS A 152 -12.66 -3.28 17.34
C CYS A 152 -13.33 -3.80 16.05
N ASN A 153 -14.17 -2.97 15.44
CA ASN A 153 -14.76 -3.29 14.15
C ASN A 153 -13.77 -2.92 13.06
N ASP A 154 -12.84 -3.83 12.79
CA ASP A 154 -11.98 -3.71 11.63
C ASP A 154 -12.69 -4.23 10.39
N VAL A 155 -12.71 -3.38 9.38
CA VAL A 155 -13.26 -3.67 8.07
C VAL A 155 -12.11 -3.59 7.08
N PHE A 156 -11.91 -4.68 6.37
CA PHE A 156 -11.08 -4.71 5.19
C PHE A 156 -11.96 -4.66 3.94
N THR A 157 -11.68 -3.69 3.08
CA THR A 157 -12.31 -3.54 1.77
C THR A 157 -11.22 -3.50 0.72
N LYS A 158 -11.28 -4.43 -0.24
CA LYS A 158 -10.47 -4.35 -1.45
C LYS A 158 -11.25 -3.58 -2.51
N MET A 159 -10.65 -2.54 -3.07
CA MET A 159 -11.26 -1.64 -4.03
C MET A 159 -10.58 -1.84 -5.38
N TYR A 160 -11.37 -2.09 -6.41
CA TYR A 160 -10.92 -2.29 -7.77
C TYR A 160 -11.41 -1.15 -8.65
N ARG A 161 -10.49 -0.52 -9.37
CA ARG A 161 -10.84 0.39 -10.45
C ARG A 161 -10.77 -0.39 -11.76
N ILE A 162 -11.91 -0.55 -12.42
CA ILE A 162 -12.00 -1.23 -13.71
C ILE A 162 -11.67 -0.22 -14.81
N ASN A 163 -10.77 -0.61 -15.70
CA ASN A 163 -10.35 0.18 -16.85
C ASN A 163 -11.00 -0.37 -18.14
N ASN A 164 -11.06 0.46 -19.18
CA ASN A 164 -11.67 0.09 -20.46
C ASN A 164 -10.82 -0.90 -21.27
N ASP A 165 -9.56 -1.10 -20.91
CA ASP A 165 -8.60 -2.00 -21.58
C ASP A 165 -8.60 -3.42 -20.98
N HIS A 166 -9.69 -3.84 -20.33
CA HIS A 166 -9.82 -5.12 -19.61
C HIS A 166 -8.74 -5.33 -18.54
N THR A 167 -8.26 -4.23 -17.97
CA THR A 167 -7.38 -4.25 -16.81
C THR A 167 -8.06 -3.66 -15.59
N TYR A 168 -7.52 -3.94 -14.40
CA TYR A 168 -7.97 -3.30 -13.18
C TYR A 168 -6.80 -2.85 -12.31
N ASN A 169 -7.01 -1.79 -11.54
CA ASN A 169 -6.08 -1.35 -10.51
C ASN A 169 -6.66 -1.69 -9.13
N GLU A 170 -5.81 -2.10 -8.19
CA GLU A 170 -6.24 -2.39 -6.83
C GLU A 170 -5.78 -1.37 -5.81
N LEU A 171 -6.61 -1.21 -4.78
CA LEU A 171 -6.33 -0.43 -3.61
C LEU A 171 -7.01 -1.08 -2.40
N ASP A 172 -6.30 -1.21 -1.30
CA ASP A 172 -6.88 -1.76 -0.08
C ASP A 172 -7.25 -0.63 0.88
N LEU A 173 -8.36 -0.84 1.57
CA LEU A 173 -8.86 0.03 2.61
C LEU A 173 -9.05 -0.77 3.88
N TYR A 174 -8.29 -0.39 4.91
CA TYR A 174 -8.49 -0.83 6.26
C TYR A 174 -9.15 0.29 7.09
N THR A 175 -10.34 0.02 7.62
CA THR A 175 -11.03 0.90 8.56
C THR A 175 -11.12 0.22 9.91
N SER A 176 -10.70 0.89 10.97
CA SER A 176 -10.84 0.40 12.34
C SER A 176 -11.69 1.38 13.13
N ILE A 177 -12.70 0.86 13.83
CA ILE A 177 -13.46 1.61 14.81
C ILE A 177 -13.22 0.91 16.14
N ASN A 178 -12.55 1.58 17.07
CA ASN A 178 -12.33 1.08 18.42
C ASN A 178 -13.15 1.92 19.40
N GLY A 179 -14.03 1.27 20.14
CA GLY A 179 -14.72 1.87 21.28
C GLY A 179 -14.10 1.39 22.59
N ASP A 180 -13.45 2.29 23.33
CA ASP A 180 -13.00 2.01 24.69
C ASP A 180 -14.01 2.56 25.70
N LEU A 181 -14.41 1.70 26.64
CA LEU A 181 -15.14 2.10 27.85
C LEU A 181 -14.12 2.48 28.92
N ASN A 182 -13.85 3.77 29.05
CA ASN A 182 -13.04 4.28 30.16
C ASN A 182 -13.96 4.79 31.27
N ARG A 183 -13.45 4.88 32.52
CA ARG A 183 -14.18 5.44 33.69
C ARG A 183 -14.74 6.87 33.46
N ARG A 184 -14.39 7.54 32.36
CA ARG A 184 -14.84 8.90 31.98
C ARG A 184 -15.80 8.95 30.77
N GLY A 185 -16.21 7.80 30.22
CA GLY A 185 -17.15 7.72 29.09
C GLY A 185 -16.71 6.79 27.97
N VAL A 186 -17.51 6.74 26.89
CA VAL A 186 -17.22 5.99 25.66
C VAL A 186 -16.30 6.81 24.76
N ASN A 187 -15.06 6.38 24.59
CA ASN A 187 -14.14 6.96 23.61
C ASN A 187 -14.21 6.16 22.32
N LEU A 188 -14.73 6.77 21.25
CA LEU A 188 -14.81 6.16 19.93
C LEU A 188 -13.69 6.71 19.04
N SER A 189 -12.67 5.89 18.77
CA SER A 189 -11.61 6.23 17.83
C SER A 189 -11.86 5.57 16.47
N LYS A 190 -11.76 6.34 15.39
CA LYS A 190 -11.85 5.83 14.02
C LYS A 190 -10.51 6.04 13.34
N SER A 191 -9.87 4.97 12.90
CA SER A 191 -8.68 5.04 12.07
C SER A 191 -8.96 4.49 10.67
N PHE A 192 -8.30 5.10 9.68
CA PHE A 192 -8.44 4.78 8.28
C PHE A 192 -7.04 4.67 7.68
N LYS A 193 -6.74 3.53 7.07
CA LYS A 193 -5.49 3.32 6.33
C LYS A 193 -5.84 2.88 4.91
N CYS A 194 -5.23 3.51 3.92
CA CYS A 194 -5.47 3.25 2.51
C CYS A 194 -4.12 3.05 1.80
N GLY A 195 -4.01 2.02 0.97
CA GLY A 195 -2.75 1.57 0.38
C GLY A 195 -2.87 0.09 0.04
N ARG A 196 -1.78 -0.60 -0.28
CA ARG A 196 -1.80 -2.07 -0.27
C ARG A 196 -1.53 -2.59 1.13
N PHE A 197 -2.34 -3.52 1.60
CA PHE A 197 -2.19 -4.15 2.90
C PHE A 197 -2.09 -5.65 2.76
N ARG A 198 -1.10 -6.21 3.46
CA ARG A 198 -1.02 -7.63 3.70
C ARG A 198 -1.02 -7.87 5.20
N GLY A 199 -1.94 -8.72 5.64
CA GLY A 199 -2.09 -9.05 7.05
C GLY A 199 -3.18 -10.07 7.28
N ARG A 200 -3.03 -10.77 8.39
CA ARG A 200 -4.07 -11.62 8.97
C ARG A 200 -4.38 -11.07 10.36
N LYS A 201 -5.65 -10.78 10.63
CA LYS A 201 -6.08 -10.29 11.94
C LYS A 201 -7.18 -11.19 12.49
N PHE A 202 -7.05 -11.53 13.76
CA PHE A 202 -8.12 -12.16 14.53
C PHE A 202 -8.90 -11.05 15.22
N ASN A 203 -10.20 -11.03 14.97
CA ASN A 203 -11.11 -10.11 15.62
C ASN A 203 -12.08 -10.91 16.46
N MET A 204 -12.33 -10.40 17.66
CA MET A 204 -13.26 -10.96 18.61
C MET A 204 -14.25 -9.87 18.97
N ASN A 205 -15.54 -10.17 18.83
CA ASN A 205 -16.63 -9.31 19.26
C ASN A 205 -17.51 -10.10 20.23
N PHE A 206 -18.08 -9.42 21.21
CA PHE A 206 -19.14 -9.98 22.05
C PHE A 206 -20.48 -9.41 21.62
N GLY A 207 -21.49 -10.26 21.50
CA GLY A 207 -22.86 -9.81 21.31
C GLY A 207 -23.85 -10.95 21.21
N TYR A 208 -25.04 -10.64 20.68
CA TYR A 208 -26.18 -11.55 20.65
C TYR A 208 -26.45 -12.01 19.22
N ASP A 209 -26.46 -13.32 19.00
CA ASP A 209 -26.85 -13.95 17.73
C ASP A 209 -27.91 -15.04 17.92
N GLU A 210 -28.19 -15.81 16.86
CA GLU A 210 -29.18 -16.90 16.87
C GLU A 210 -28.86 -18.03 17.87
N THR A 211 -27.61 -18.12 18.36
CA THR A 211 -27.15 -19.11 19.34
C THR A 211 -27.11 -18.58 20.78
N GLY A 212 -27.42 -17.30 20.98
CA GLY A 212 -27.46 -16.63 22.28
C GLY A 212 -26.44 -15.50 22.41
N PHE A 213 -26.17 -15.08 23.64
CA PHE A 213 -25.17 -14.05 23.93
C PHE A 213 -23.78 -14.68 24.14
N GLY A 214 -22.77 -14.28 23.36
CA GLY A 214 -21.45 -14.89 23.49
C GLY A 214 -20.33 -14.19 22.70
N PRO A 215 -19.11 -14.76 22.77
CA PRO A 215 -17.98 -14.31 21.98
C PRO A 215 -18.04 -14.86 20.55
N HIS A 216 -17.85 -13.98 19.57
CA HIS A 216 -17.76 -14.30 18.17
C HIS A 216 -16.39 -13.93 17.63
N ILE A 217 -15.74 -14.90 17.00
CA ILE A 217 -14.36 -14.78 16.51
C ILE A 217 -14.40 -14.89 14.99
N TYR A 218 -13.80 -13.93 14.30
CA TYR A 218 -13.57 -14.02 12.87
C TYR A 218 -12.14 -13.69 12.52
N THR A 219 -11.66 -14.31 11.43
CA THR A 219 -10.32 -14.06 10.89
C THR A 219 -10.46 -13.23 9.63
N LEU A 220 -9.88 -12.04 9.62
CA LEU A 220 -9.65 -11.27 8.42
C LEU A 220 -8.34 -11.74 7.78
N ASP A 221 -8.43 -12.45 6.67
CA ASP A 221 -7.27 -12.79 5.84
C ASP A 221 -7.32 -12.00 4.54
N THR A 222 -6.49 -10.97 4.46
CA THR A 222 -6.38 -10.12 3.26
C THR A 222 -5.91 -10.89 2.04
N LEU A 223 -5.08 -11.93 2.20
CA LEU A 223 -4.56 -12.71 1.07
C LEU A 223 -5.65 -13.59 0.45
N TYR A 224 -6.56 -14.10 1.28
CA TYR A 224 -7.67 -14.93 0.83
C TYR A 224 -8.59 -14.17 -0.14
N ILE A 225 -9.03 -12.96 0.25
CA ILE A 225 -9.88 -12.12 -0.60
C ILE A 225 -9.12 -11.63 -1.85
N THR A 226 -7.82 -11.32 -1.74
CA THR A 226 -6.97 -10.98 -2.90
C THR A 226 -6.98 -12.12 -3.92
N ASN A 227 -6.62 -13.32 -3.50
CA ASN A 227 -6.50 -14.47 -4.41
C ASN A 227 -7.85 -14.91 -4.99
N TYR A 228 -8.91 -14.88 -4.19
CA TYR A 228 -10.26 -15.17 -4.67
C TYR A 228 -10.65 -14.21 -5.81
N MET A 229 -10.44 -12.91 -5.61
CA MET A 229 -10.82 -11.91 -6.61
C MET A 229 -9.89 -11.89 -7.82
N HIS A 230 -8.58 -12.12 -7.64
CA HIS A 230 -7.64 -12.30 -8.76
C HIS A 230 -8.11 -13.41 -9.69
N LYS A 231 -8.52 -14.54 -9.13
CA LYS A 231 -9.12 -15.64 -9.89
C LYS A 231 -10.42 -15.20 -10.56
N TRP A 232 -11.32 -14.57 -9.81
CA TRP A 232 -12.62 -14.13 -10.32
C TRP A 232 -12.49 -13.16 -11.52
N PHE A 233 -11.53 -12.24 -11.49
CA PHE A 233 -11.22 -11.37 -12.61
C PHE A 233 -10.58 -12.12 -13.78
N ALA A 234 -9.61 -12.99 -13.51
CA ALA A 234 -8.92 -13.77 -14.55
C ALA A 234 -9.90 -14.66 -15.32
N ASP A 235 -10.84 -15.32 -14.64
CA ASP A 235 -11.89 -16.16 -15.24
C ASP A 235 -12.79 -15.37 -16.22
N ARG A 236 -12.85 -14.03 -16.09
CA ARG A 236 -13.67 -13.09 -16.89
C ARG A 236 -12.86 -12.28 -17.90
N GLY A 237 -11.58 -12.61 -18.09
CA GLY A 237 -10.72 -11.95 -19.08
C GLY A 237 -10.06 -10.66 -18.58
N TYR A 238 -10.04 -10.41 -17.27
CA TYR A 238 -9.44 -9.20 -16.69
C TYR A 238 -8.08 -9.47 -16.04
N SER A 239 -7.15 -8.52 -16.17
CA SER A 239 -5.81 -8.61 -15.58
C SER A 239 -5.46 -7.41 -14.70
N GLU A 240 -4.60 -7.64 -13.71
CA GLU A 240 -4.10 -6.59 -12.84
C GLU A 240 -3.11 -5.67 -13.58
N ARG A 241 -3.38 -4.37 -13.60
CA ARG A 241 -2.47 -3.35 -14.14
C ARG A 241 -1.44 -2.97 -13.09
N ARG A 242 -0.20 -3.42 -13.29
CA ARG A 242 0.96 -3.13 -12.41
C ARG A 242 1.82 -1.99 -12.91
#